data_AF-A0A0C6FVB9-F1
#
_entry.id   AF-A0A0C6FVB9-F1
#
_cell.length_a   1.000
_cell.length_b   1.000
_cell.length_c   1.000
_cell.angle_alpha   90.00
_cell.angle_beta   90.00
_cell.angle_gamma   90.00
#
_symmetry.space_group_name_H-M   'P 1'
#
loop_
_entity.id
_entity.type
_entity.pdbx_description
1 polymer ?
#
loop_
_entity_poly.entity_id
_entity_poly.type
_entity_poly.pdbx_seq_one_letter_code
_entity_poly.pdbx_strand_id
1 'polypeptide(L)' 'MTFTCAAAGFFVLACSAPDVQVDAARFCRTAAPITYSAKDTPETRRQVRAHNAKGVAACGWGRR' A
#
# COMPACT_ATOMS: atom_id res chain seq x y z
N MET A 1 3.60 -9.89 8.06
CA MET A 1 3.60 -9.24 9.39
C MET A 1 2.74 -10.09 10.33
N THR A 2 3.23 -10.45 11.51
CA THR A 2 2.49 -11.28 12.48
C THR A 2 1.77 -10.37 13.47
N PHE A 3 0.44 -10.50 13.58
CA PHE A 3 -0.37 -9.72 14.52
C PHE A 3 -0.96 -10.65 15.58
N THR A 4 -0.70 -10.36 16.85
CA THR A 4 -1.24 -11.12 17.98
C THR A 4 -2.63 -10.60 18.34
N CYS A 5 -3.67 -11.39 18.06
CA CYS A 5 -5.02 -11.14 18.57
C CYS A 5 -5.17 -11.89 19.89
N ALA A 6 -5.27 -11.18 21.01
CA ALA A 6 -5.42 -11.80 22.33
C ALA A 6 -6.91 -12.00 22.66
N ALA A 7 -7.33 -13.25 22.92
CA ALA A 7 -8.57 -13.53 23.64
C ALA A 7 -8.52 -14.89 24.37
N ALA A 8 -8.83 -14.81 25.68
CA ALA A 8 -9.19 -15.87 26.64
C ALA A 8 -8.22 -17.03 26.89
N GLY A 9 -7.44 -16.92 27.98
CA GLY A 9 -6.91 -18.05 28.75
C GLY A 9 -5.81 -18.87 28.09
N PHE A 10 -4.55 -18.50 28.35
CA PHE A 10 -3.31 -19.28 28.16
C PHE A 10 -3.01 -19.90 26.76
N PHE A 11 -3.93 -19.85 25.79
CA PHE A 11 -3.71 -20.27 24.42
C PHE A 11 -3.45 -19.05 23.53
N VAL A 12 -2.22 -18.93 23.02
CA VAL A 12 -1.87 -17.89 22.04
C VAL A 12 -2.33 -18.36 20.66
N LEU A 13 -3.50 -17.90 20.20
CA LEU A 13 -3.88 -18.05 18.80
C LEU A 13 -3.07 -17.05 17.95
N ALA A 14 -2.02 -17.54 17.30
CA ALA A 14 -1.29 -16.77 16.30
C ALA A 14 -2.10 -16.70 14.99
N CYS A 15 -2.72 -15.54 14.73
CA CYS A 15 -3.33 -15.27 13.43
C CYS A 15 -2.24 -14.77 12.47
N SER A 16 -1.89 -15.60 11.48
CA SER A 16 -1.10 -15.16 10.33
C SER A 16 -2.05 -14.60 9.29
N ALA A 17 -2.18 -13.27 9.23
CA ALA A 17 -2.75 -12.64 8.06
C ALA A 17 -1.71 -12.77 6.93
N PRO A 18 -2.04 -13.41 5.79
CA PRO A 18 -1.13 -13.42 4.66
C PRO A 18 -0.88 -11.97 4.25
N ASP A 19 0.39 -11.59 4.12
CA ASP A 19 0.75 -10.35 3.46
C ASP A 19 0.18 -10.43 2.05
N VAL A 20 -0.81 -9.59 1.74
CA VAL A 20 -1.42 -9.56 0.41
C VAL A 20 -0.37 -9.03 -0.56
N GLN A 21 0.36 -9.95 -1.18
CA GLN A 21 1.25 -9.65 -2.29
C GLN A 21 0.36 -9.36 -3.49
N VAL A 22 -0.04 -8.10 -3.65
CA VAL A 22 -0.83 -7.68 -4.81
C VAL A 22 0.06 -7.82 -6.04
N ASP A 23 -0.37 -8.64 -6.99
CA ASP A 23 0.29 -8.79 -8.28
C ASP A 23 0.55 -7.40 -8.90
N ALA A 24 1.83 -7.09 -9.16
CA ALA A 24 2.25 -5.83 -9.75
C ALA A 24 1.54 -5.58 -11.09
N ALA A 25 1.29 -6.64 -11.88
CA ALA A 25 0.57 -6.51 -13.14
C ALA A 25 -0.89 -6.08 -12.91
N ARG A 26 -1.56 -6.59 -11.88
CA ARG A 26 -2.90 -6.13 -11.48
C ARG A 26 -2.88 -4.67 -11.06
N PHE A 27 -1.92 -4.27 -10.21
CA PHE A 27 -1.78 -2.87 -9.79
C PHE A 27 -1.61 -1.93 -10.99
N CYS A 28 -0.70 -2.26 -11.92
CA CYS A 28 -0.44 -1.43 -13.09
C CYS A 28 -1.61 -1.35 -14.08
N ARG A 29 -2.54 -2.31 -14.07
CA ARG A 29 -3.78 -2.24 -14.88
C ARG A 29 -4.85 -1.34 -14.26
N THR A 30 -4.88 -1.21 -12.94
CA THR A 30 -5.98 -0.53 -12.23
C THR A 30 -5.62 0.84 -11.68
N ALA A 31 -4.36 1.05 -11.35
CA ALA A 31 -3.88 2.30 -10.77
C ALA A 31 -3.34 3.23 -11.86
N ALA A 32 -3.33 4.52 -11.57
CA ALA A 32 -2.74 5.56 -12.42
C ALA A 32 -1.97 6.57 -11.55
N PRO A 33 -1.10 7.40 -12.15
CA PRO A 33 -0.46 8.51 -11.45
C PRO A 33 -1.51 9.48 -10.88
N ILE A 34 -1.31 9.89 -9.63
CA ILE A 34 -2.21 10.83 -8.93
C ILE A 34 -1.52 12.19 -8.82
N THR A 35 -2.21 13.25 -9.24
CA THR A 35 -1.83 14.64 -8.94
C THR A 35 -2.47 15.07 -7.62
N TYR A 36 -1.81 15.94 -6.87
CA TYR A 36 -2.36 16.51 -5.63
C TYR A 36 -2.55 18.02 -5.74
N SER A 37 -3.49 18.55 -4.97
CA SER A 37 -3.83 19.97 -4.87
C SER A 37 -2.97 20.68 -3.83
N ALA A 38 -2.85 22.00 -3.96
CA ALA A 38 -2.25 22.85 -2.91
C ALA A 38 -3.08 22.83 -1.61
N LYS A 39 -4.38 22.51 -1.69
CA LYS A 39 -5.28 22.39 -0.53
C LYS A 39 -5.14 21.08 0.22
N ASP A 40 -4.41 20.10 -0.33
CA ASP A 40 -4.26 18.81 0.32
C ASP A 40 -3.37 18.91 1.57
N THR A 41 -3.76 18.14 2.58
CA THR A 41 -2.97 18.03 3.80
C THR A 41 -1.57 17.47 3.49
N PRO A 42 -0.57 17.75 4.35
CA PRO A 42 0.75 17.13 4.21
C PRO A 42 0.69 15.59 4.18
N GLU A 43 -0.24 15.01 4.94
CA GLU A 43 -0.48 13.56 4.99
C GLU A 43 -0.93 13.01 3.64
N THR A 44 -1.98 13.59 3.05
CA THR A 44 -2.50 13.19 1.73
C THR A 44 -1.39 13.28 0.68
N ARG A 45 -0.62 14.38 0.69
CA ARG A 45 0.50 14.57 -0.24
C ARG A 45 1.60 13.51 -0.04
N ARG A 46 1.88 13.08 1.19
CA ARG A 46 2.83 11.98 1.46
C ARG A 46 2.32 10.67 0.83
N GLN A 47 1.05 10.36 1.03
CA GLN A 47 0.45 9.13 0.51
C GLN A 47 0.44 9.11 -1.03
N VAL A 48 0.08 10.23 -1.67
CA VAL A 48 0.14 10.36 -3.14
C VAL A 48 1.56 10.16 -3.66
N ARG A 49 2.57 10.75 -3.01
CA ARG A 49 3.98 10.52 -3.37
C ARG A 49 4.37 9.05 -3.25
N ALA A 50 3.98 8.39 -2.17
CA ALA A 50 4.27 6.96 -1.96
C ALA A 50 3.59 6.07 -3.02
N HIS A 51 2.34 6.37 -3.38
CA HIS A 51 1.61 5.69 -4.46
C HIS A 51 2.33 5.86 -5.81
N ASN A 52 2.64 7.10 -6.19
CA ASN A 52 3.31 7.39 -7.45
C ASN A 52 4.69 6.74 -7.51
N ALA A 53 5.47 6.75 -6.42
CA ALA A 53 6.77 6.08 -6.35
C ALA A 53 6.68 4.57 -6.63
N LYS A 54 5.65 3.90 -6.09
CA LYS A 54 5.38 2.48 -6.43
C LYS A 54 5.06 2.31 -7.90
N GLY A 55 4.26 3.18 -8.50
CA GLY A 55 3.96 3.13 -9.93
C GLY A 55 5.14 3.44 -10.84
N VAL A 56 6.07 4.31 -10.44
CA VAL A 56 7.35 4.49 -11.17
C VAL A 56 8.18 3.21 -11.13
N ALA A 57 8.31 2.58 -9.97
CA ALA A 57 9.12 1.38 -9.79
C ALA A 57 8.52 0.14 -10.48
N ALA A 58 7.20 -0.05 -10.38
CA ALA A 58 6.51 -1.25 -10.87
C ALA A 58 5.95 -1.11 -12.29
N CYS A 59 5.52 0.09 -12.69
CA CYS A 59 4.76 0.31 -13.93
C CYS A 59 5.46 1.26 -14.92
N GLY A 60 6.61 1.84 -14.57
CA GLY A 60 7.35 2.74 -15.45
C GLY A 60 6.71 4.11 -15.67
N TRP A 61 5.79 4.54 -14.80
CA TRP A 61 5.15 5.86 -14.92
C TRP A 61 6.18 7.00 -14.99
N GLY A 62 5.95 7.98 -15.87
CA GLY A 62 6.79 9.16 -15.99
C GLY A 62 8.12 8.96 -16.72
N ARG A 63 8.46 7.74 -17.17
CA ARG A 63 9.57 7.53 -18.12
C ARG A 63 9.06 7.92 -19.53
N ARG A 64 9.72 8.88 -20.15
CA ARG A 64 9.56 9.23 -21.58
C ARG A 64 10.57 8.49 -22.40
#